data_AF-A0A7C1HDK3-F1
#
_entry.id   AF-A0A7C1HDK3-F1
#
_cell.length_a   1.000
_cell.length_b   1.000
_cell.length_c   1.000
_cell.angle_alpha   90.00
_cell.angle_beta   90.00
_cell.angle_gamma   90.00
#
_symmetry.space_group_name_H-M   'P 1'
#
loop_
_entity.id
_entity.type
_entity.pdbx_description
1 polymer ?
#
loop_
_entity_poly.entity_id
_entity_poly.type
_entity_poly.pdbx_seq_one_letter_code
_entity_poly.pdbx_strand_id
1 'polypeptide(L)'
;MKRQSTLKTSAVIRGTGLHKGRMNTVVFVPAPEGQGIKIRNKGEFYGLNPACIKDTRRGTTIKHGKSVIHTVEHMLAAVKG
;
A
#
# COMPACT_ATOMS: atom_id res chain seq x y z
N MET A 1 -5.90 -19.47 17.75
CA MET A 1 -5.01 -18.50 17.06
C MET A 1 -5.53 -18.27 15.64
N LYS A 2 -5.59 -17.02 15.17
CA LYS A 2 -5.98 -16.72 13.77
C LYS A 2 -4.78 -16.99 12.86
N ARG A 3 -4.95 -17.82 11.82
CA ARG A 3 -3.90 -18.07 10.81
C ARG A 3 -3.68 -16.81 9.98
N GLN A 4 -2.45 -16.61 9.49
CA GLN A 4 -2.18 -15.54 8.52
C GLN A 4 -2.95 -15.83 7.21
N SER A 5 -3.31 -14.76 6.51
CA SER A 5 -4.02 -14.83 5.23
C SER A 5 -3.28 -14.02 4.18
N THR A 6 -3.33 -14.50 2.94
CA THR A 6 -2.72 -13.87 1.77
C THR A 6 -3.64 -14.06 0.57
N LEU A 7 -3.37 -13.36 -0.53
CA LEU A 7 -4.16 -13.52 -1.76
C LEU A 7 -3.91 -14.89 -2.40
N LYS A 8 -4.95 -15.50 -2.97
CA LYS A 8 -4.79 -16.75 -3.75
C LYS A 8 -4.06 -16.51 -5.07
N THR A 9 -4.31 -15.38 -5.70
CA THR A 9 -3.70 -14.92 -6.96
C THR A 9 -3.51 -13.42 -6.93
N SER A 10 -2.64 -12.89 -7.80
CA SER A 10 -2.44 -11.44 -7.91
C SER A 10 -3.69 -10.73 -8.43
N ALA A 11 -3.86 -9.47 -8.02
CA ALA A 11 -4.95 -8.60 -8.46
C ALA A 11 -4.39 -7.25 -8.93
N VAL A 12 -5.02 -6.62 -9.92
CA VAL A 12 -4.58 -5.34 -10.48
C VAL A 12 -5.74 -4.35 -10.46
N ILE A 13 -5.47 -3.14 -9.97
CA ILE A 13 -6.41 -2.02 -10.01
C ILE A 13 -5.77 -0.89 -10.78
N ARG A 14 -6.51 -0.30 -11.72
CA ARG A 14 -6.11 0.89 -12.47
C ARG A 14 -7.13 1.99 -12.26
N GLY A 15 -6.65 3.21 -12.07
CA GLY A 15 -7.54 4.35 -11.88
C GLY A 15 -6.83 5.65 -11.57
N THR A 16 -7.63 6.72 -11.52
CA THR A 16 -7.15 8.07 -11.27
C THR A 16 -7.02 8.32 -9.76
N GLY A 17 -5.89 8.87 -9.32
CA GLY A 17 -5.66 9.20 -7.92
C GLY A 17 -6.46 10.42 -7.47
N LEU A 18 -7.22 10.29 -6.36
CA LEU A 18 -8.20 11.27 -5.89
C LEU A 18 -7.67 12.72 -5.78
N HIS A 19 -6.48 12.93 -5.20
CA HIS A 19 -5.97 14.29 -4.97
C HIS A 19 -5.00 14.82 -6.02
N LYS A 20 -4.54 13.96 -6.94
CA LYS A 20 -3.49 14.34 -7.91
C LYS A 20 -3.94 14.19 -9.36
N GLY A 21 -5.09 13.57 -9.62
CA GLY A 21 -5.65 13.42 -10.97
C GLY A 21 -4.81 12.56 -11.92
N ARG A 22 -3.79 11.86 -11.42
CA ARG A 22 -2.90 11.03 -12.25
C ARG A 22 -3.45 9.62 -12.36
N MET A 23 -3.33 9.02 -13.56
CA MET A 23 -3.56 7.59 -13.75
C MET A 23 -2.50 6.77 -13.00
N ASN A 24 -2.93 5.77 -12.25
CA ASN A 24 -2.06 4.87 -11.49
C ASN A 24 -2.45 3.41 -11.71
N THR A 25 -1.49 2.52 -11.50
CA THR A 25 -1.72 1.07 -11.42
C THR A 25 -1.22 0.57 -10.08
N VAL A 26 -2.05 -0.18 -9.37
CA VAL A 26 -1.69 -0.88 -8.13
C VAL A 26 -1.79 -2.38 -8.39
N VAL A 27 -0.75 -3.11 -8.02
CA VAL A 27 -0.69 -4.57 -8.15
C VAL A 27 -0.56 -5.17 -6.76
N PHE A 28 -1.53 -6.01 -6.39
CA PHE A 28 -1.49 -6.81 -5.17
C PHE A 28 -0.98 -8.20 -5.52
N VAL A 29 -0.02 -8.69 -4.74
CA VAL A 29 0.68 -9.95 -5.01
C VAL A 29 0.62 -10.80 -3.73
N PRO A 30 0.40 -12.12 -3.84
CA PRO A 30 0.52 -13.03 -2.71
C PRO A 30 1.88 -12.86 -2.02
N ALA A 31 1.85 -12.86 -0.68
CA ALA A 31 3.04 -12.81 0.16
C ALA A 31 3.15 -14.08 1.03
N PRO A 32 4.39 -14.55 1.30
CA PRO A 32 4.65 -15.63 2.25
C PRO A 32 4.31 -15.23 3.68
N GLU A 33 4.17 -16.24 4.55
CA GLU A 33 3.90 -16.05 5.97
C GLU A 33 5.01 -15.21 6.64
N GLY A 34 4.62 -14.33 7.56
CA GLY A 34 5.54 -13.47 8.32
C GLY A 34 6.02 -12.23 7.57
N GLN A 35 5.71 -12.06 6.29
CA GLN A 35 6.15 -10.89 5.53
C GLN A 35 5.44 -9.58 5.95
N GLY A 36 4.21 -9.69 6.45
CA GLY A 36 3.34 -8.54 6.68
C GLY A 36 2.97 -7.82 5.38
N ILE A 37 2.49 -6.58 5.49
CA ILE A 37 2.18 -5.75 4.31
C ILE A 37 3.42 -4.92 3.94
N LYS A 38 3.96 -5.17 2.76
CA LYS A 38 5.07 -4.41 2.17
C LYS A 38 4.64 -3.75 0.87
N ILE A 39 5.21 -2.57 0.61
CA ILE A 39 5.02 -1.85 -0.65
C ILE A 39 6.30 -1.92 -1.47
N ARG A 40 6.14 -2.11 -2.78
CA ARG A 40 7.18 -1.91 -3.77
C ARG A 40 6.88 -0.66 -4.58
N ASN A 41 7.77 0.34 -4.55
CA ASN A 41 7.66 1.52 -5.40
C ASN A 41 9.04 2.03 -5.78
N LYS A 42 9.22 2.48 -7.02
CA LYS A 42 10.50 2.98 -7.57
C LYS A 42 11.72 2.07 -7.28
N GLY A 43 11.50 0.75 -7.29
CA GLY A 43 12.54 -0.24 -6.99
C GLY A 43 12.80 -0.50 -5.51
N GLU A 44 12.25 0.30 -4.59
CA GLU A 44 12.37 0.10 -3.15
C GLU A 44 11.25 -0.80 -2.61
N PHE A 45 11.62 -1.72 -1.72
CA PHE A 45 10.68 -2.53 -0.94
C PHE A 45 10.74 -2.11 0.52
N TYR A 46 9.60 -1.77 1.10
CA TYR A 46 9.55 -1.34 2.50
C TYR A 46 8.25 -1.76 3.19
N GLY A 47 8.34 -1.98 4.50
CA GLY A 47 7.18 -2.25 5.34
C GLY A 47 6.38 -0.98 5.58
N LEU A 48 5.08 -1.14 5.78
CA LEU A 48 4.24 -0.05 6.27
C LEU A 48 4.44 0.11 7.77
N ASN A 49 5.07 1.21 8.16
CA ASN A 49 5.29 1.59 9.55
C ASN A 49 4.69 2.98 9.78
N PRO A 50 3.95 3.22 10.89
CA PRO A 50 3.48 4.55 11.26
C PRO A 50 4.58 5.63 11.26
N ALA A 51 5.83 5.27 11.55
CA ALA A 51 6.98 6.18 11.47
C ALA A 51 7.28 6.70 10.05
N CYS A 52 6.74 6.05 9.01
CA CYS A 52 6.86 6.50 7.62
C CYS A 52 5.72 7.45 7.20
N ILE A 53 4.78 7.78 8.10
CA ILE A 53 3.71 8.74 7.81
C ILE A 53 4.32 10.13 7.68
N LYS A 54 4.09 10.76 6.53
CA LYS A 54 4.58 12.11 6.22
C LYS A 54 3.50 13.18 6.41
N ASP A 55 2.25 12.84 6.08
CA ASP A 55 1.13 13.79 6.11
C ASP A 55 -0.18 13.01 6.34
N THR A 56 -1.14 13.66 7.00
CA THR A 56 -2.48 13.13 7.27
C THR A 56 -3.59 14.07 6.78
N ARG A 57 -3.23 15.23 6.21
CA ARG A 57 -4.21 16.20 5.69
C ARG A 57 -4.86 15.66 4.44
N ARG A 58 -6.19 15.50 4.51
CA ARG A 58 -7.04 14.97 3.42
C ARG A 58 -6.71 13.52 3.04
N GLY A 59 -5.97 12.79 3.87
CA GLY A 59 -5.60 11.40 3.62
C GLY A 59 -4.22 11.06 4.19
N THR A 60 -3.91 9.78 4.27
CA THR A 60 -2.62 9.28 4.79
C THR A 60 -1.60 9.21 3.66
N THR A 61 -0.50 9.95 3.80
CA THR A 61 0.64 9.92 2.89
C THR A 61 1.83 9.25 3.58
N ILE A 62 2.42 8.27 2.91
CA ILE A 62 3.63 7.57 3.37
C ILE A 62 4.83 7.99 2.54
N LYS A 63 5.96 8.24 3.20
CA LYS A 63 7.25 8.47 2.56
C LYS A 63 8.28 7.48 3.07
N HIS A 64 8.97 6.83 2.14
CA HIS A 64 10.14 6.00 2.41
C HIS A 64 11.18 6.30 1.33
N GLY A 65 12.38 6.73 1.72
CA GLY A 65 13.43 7.11 0.77
C GLY A 65 12.92 8.11 -0.28
N LYS A 66 12.96 7.71 -1.55
CA LYS A 66 12.49 8.50 -2.72
C LYS A 66 11.03 8.23 -3.08
N SER A 67 10.39 7.29 -2.39
CA SER A 67 9.01 6.88 -2.60
C SER A 67 8.06 7.73 -1.75
N VAL A 68 7.04 8.30 -2.40
CA VAL A 68 5.93 9.01 -1.74
C VAL A 68 4.64 8.45 -2.30
N ILE A 69 3.77 7.96 -1.44
CA ILE A 69 2.48 7.36 -1.81
C ILE A 69 1.39 8.07 -1.03
N HIS A 70 0.40 8.57 -1.75
CA HIS A 70 -0.72 9.33 -1.21
C HIS A 70 -1.96 8.45 -1.09
N THR A 71 -2.81 8.77 -0.11
CA THR A 71 -4.17 8.19 0.01
C THR A 71 -4.14 6.66 0.16
N VAL A 72 -3.34 6.15 1.10
CA VAL A 72 -3.20 4.70 1.32
C VAL A 72 -4.34 4.10 2.16
N GLU A 73 -5.10 4.92 2.87
CA GLU A 73 -6.02 4.54 3.94
C GLU A 73 -7.12 3.57 3.49
N HIS A 74 -7.78 3.81 2.36
CA HIS A 74 -8.86 2.94 1.89
C HIS A 74 -8.33 1.58 1.42
N MET A 75 -7.17 1.57 0.76
CA MET A 75 -6.50 0.34 0.35
C MET A 75 -6.13 -0.50 1.57
N LEU A 76 -5.55 0.10 2.60
CA LEU A 76 -5.15 -0.62 3.81
C LEU A 76 -6.35 -1.08 4.64
N ALA A 77 -7.43 -0.29 4.68
CA ALA A 77 -8.68 -0.70 5.30
C ALA A 77 -9.26 -1.96 4.60
N ALA A 78 -9.28 -1.97 3.26
CA ALA A 78 -9.77 -3.12 2.48
C ALA A 78 -8.89 -4.37 2.63
N VAL A 79 -7.57 -4.22 2.77
CA VAL A 79 -6.66 -5.36 3.03
C VAL A 79 -6.84 -5.91 4.45
N LYS A 80 -7.25 -5.07 5.41
CA LYS A 80 -7.39 -5.45 6.82
C LYS A 80 -8.77 -6.04 7.16
N GLY A 81 -9.83 -5.53 6.53
CA GLY A 81 -11.23 -5.96 6.72
C GLY A 81 -11.42 -7.43 6.41
#